data_AF-A0A7C7UTW7-F1
#
_entry.id   AF-A0A7C7UTW7-F1
#
_cell.length_a   1.000
_cell.length_b   1.000
_cell.length_c   1.000
_cell.angle_alpha   90.00
_cell.angle_beta   90.00
_cell.angle_gamma   90.00
#
_symmetry.space_group_name_H-M   'P 1'
#
loop_
_entity.id
_entity.type
_entity.pdbx_description
1 polymer ?
#
loop_
_entity_poly.entity_id
_entity_poly.type
_entity_poly.pdbx_seq_one_letter_code
_entity_poly.pdbx_strand_id
1 'polypeptide(L)'
;MRDSDLKLRNEQKLSWGGLLLVLLLATALRFYRLDGQSLWADEGNSVALAGRSLAVITYGAAYDIHPPLYYYLLHFWVLLFGNSELAVRSLSAVIGILLVGLTFLLGRRLFDPWVGLVAAFLSAISPFQIYYSQEARMYILLAALSALSIYFFLRFIEVEAADNGRQQPLSLWAGLYVLATVLALYTHYFFPFILLVENLVYVLWLSAEARRDEGRGGRSAGRAGTERRIRRVELVETETKRRGLVLGRALRWAALQLAVVLPFLPWLPTAYRQVTTWPTPHQAYWLLPTLAEVYRLFCLGLSVETSETVGVLIIFAFFILAGSFPTVDVGQDDILSHYIPWLLRYGLVVLWAALPTAMIFALGLFRETHLKFLLVSSPPFGLLVGLGIVNTWRIASDWRAGLSRSQFGQPAARVVVLLLVAFTLLASGQSLLNYYHDPQYARDDYRGLARYIAATAGPHDAIILNAPGQEEIFNYYYQGD
;
A
#
# COMPACT_ATOMS: atom_id res chain seq x y z
N MET A 1 8.36 -35.28 -10.10
CA MET A 1 7.62 -34.48 -11.09
C MET A 1 6.11 -34.54 -10.87
N ARG A 2 5.44 -35.71 -10.90
CA ARG A 2 3.98 -35.77 -10.74
C ARG A 2 3.47 -35.35 -9.35
N ASP A 3 4.19 -35.69 -8.27
CA ASP A 3 3.80 -35.33 -6.89
C ASP A 3 4.10 -33.86 -6.52
N SER A 4 5.19 -33.28 -7.04
CA SER A 4 5.53 -31.88 -6.83
C SER A 4 4.51 -30.94 -7.49
N ASP A 5 4.09 -31.28 -8.71
CA ASP A 5 3.10 -30.50 -9.45
C ASP A 5 1.70 -30.56 -8.81
N LEU A 6 1.33 -31.72 -8.25
CA LEU A 6 0.09 -31.89 -7.50
C LEU A 6 0.09 -31.09 -6.20
N LYS A 7 1.20 -31.12 -5.45
CA LYS A 7 1.36 -30.33 -4.21
C LYS A 7 1.23 -28.83 -4.50
N LEU A 8 1.95 -28.33 -5.51
CA LEU A 8 1.86 -26.93 -5.95
C LEU A 8 0.43 -26.55 -6.34
N ARG A 9 -0.26 -27.36 -7.16
CA ARG A 9 -1.66 -27.09 -7.54
C ARG A 9 -2.60 -27.03 -6.33
N ASN A 10 -2.40 -27.90 -5.34
CA ASN A 10 -3.23 -27.91 -4.12
C ASN A 10 -2.97 -26.69 -3.24
N GLU A 11 -1.70 -26.31 -3.04
CA GLU A 11 -1.35 -25.08 -2.32
C GLU A 11 -1.92 -23.83 -3.01
N GLN A 12 -1.88 -23.80 -4.34
CA GLN A 12 -2.52 -22.73 -5.11
C GLN A 12 -4.02 -22.67 -4.85
N LYS A 13 -4.75 -23.80 -5.00
CA LYS A 13 -6.19 -23.86 -4.72
C LYS A 13 -6.53 -23.42 -3.30
N LEU A 14 -5.77 -23.90 -2.31
CA LEU A 14 -5.98 -23.57 -0.90
C LEU A 14 -5.77 -22.08 -0.64
N SER A 15 -4.71 -21.48 -1.21
CA SER A 15 -4.45 -20.04 -1.05
C SER A 15 -5.55 -19.16 -1.65
N TRP A 16 -6.13 -19.56 -2.79
CA TRP A 16 -7.25 -18.84 -3.40
C TRP A 16 -8.56 -19.01 -2.63
N GLY A 17 -8.84 -20.21 -2.12
CA GLY A 17 -9.97 -20.43 -1.21
C GLY A 17 -9.84 -19.63 0.09
N GLY A 18 -8.63 -19.58 0.65
CA GLY A 18 -8.31 -18.73 1.80
C GLY A 18 -8.51 -17.24 1.49
N LEU A 19 -8.07 -16.78 0.31
CA LEU A 19 -8.28 -15.39 -0.11
C LEU A 19 -9.77 -15.05 -0.16
N LEU A 20 -10.63 -15.93 -0.67
CA LEU A 20 -12.07 -15.68 -0.70
C LEU A 20 -12.62 -15.44 0.71
N LEU A 21 -12.23 -16.26 1.69
CA LEU A 21 -12.64 -16.07 3.09
C LEU A 21 -12.12 -14.75 3.66
N VAL A 22 -10.87 -14.39 3.34
CA VAL A 22 -10.28 -13.10 3.74
C VAL A 22 -11.02 -11.91 3.12
N LEU A 23 -11.45 -12.00 1.86
CA LEU A 23 -12.23 -10.95 1.19
C LEU A 23 -13.65 -10.84 1.77
N LEU A 24 -14.28 -11.96 2.13
CA LEU A 24 -15.57 -11.96 2.83
C LEU A 24 -15.44 -11.28 4.21
N LEU A 25 -14.39 -11.60 4.96
CA LEU A 25 -14.08 -10.92 6.22
C LEU A 25 -13.83 -9.43 6.02
N ALA A 26 -13.01 -9.07 5.02
CA ALA A 26 -12.73 -7.67 4.68
C ALA A 26 -14.01 -6.90 4.32
N THR A 27 -14.93 -7.54 3.61
CA THR A 27 -16.24 -6.98 3.27
C THR A 27 -17.07 -6.74 4.52
N ALA A 28 -17.20 -7.75 5.38
CA ALA A 28 -17.95 -7.64 6.63
C ALA A 28 -17.42 -6.50 7.51
N LEU A 29 -16.09 -6.41 7.69
CA LEU A 29 -15.46 -5.38 8.53
C LEU A 29 -15.56 -3.97 7.94
N ARG A 30 -15.49 -3.82 6.61
CA ARG A 30 -15.55 -2.50 5.95
C ARG A 30 -16.97 -1.97 5.83
N PHE A 31 -17.98 -2.83 5.78
CA PHE A 31 -19.40 -2.43 5.76
C PHE A 31 -20.05 -2.40 7.14
N TYR A 32 -19.39 -2.91 8.18
CA TYR A 32 -19.91 -2.83 9.55
C TYR A 32 -20.05 -1.38 10.01
N ARG A 33 -21.28 -0.98 10.34
CA ARG A 33 -21.63 0.38 10.83
C ARG A 33 -21.09 1.53 9.95
N LEU A 34 -21.09 1.33 8.63
CA LEU A 34 -20.54 2.29 7.67
C LEU A 34 -21.24 3.67 7.70
N ASP A 35 -22.50 3.71 8.11
CA ASP A 35 -23.36 4.89 8.33
C ASP A 35 -23.57 5.21 9.82
N GLY A 36 -22.79 4.57 10.70
CA GLY A 36 -22.96 4.64 12.15
C GLY A 36 -22.50 5.96 12.76
N GLN A 37 -21.55 6.64 12.12
CA GLN A 37 -21.04 7.96 12.52
C GLN A 37 -21.37 8.99 11.44
N SER A 38 -21.68 10.23 11.83
CA SER A 38 -21.91 11.34 10.90
C SER A 38 -20.70 11.56 9.96
N LEU A 39 -20.95 12.11 8.77
CA LEU A 39 -19.90 12.66 7.91
C LEU A 39 -19.25 13.82 8.65
N TRP A 40 -17.93 13.91 8.57
CA TRP A 40 -17.19 15.08 9.06
C TRP A 40 -16.92 16.06 7.91
N ALA A 41 -16.38 17.25 8.21
CA ALA A 41 -16.25 18.36 7.26
C ALA A 41 -15.62 17.98 5.91
N ASP A 42 -14.49 17.26 5.92
CA ASP A 42 -13.80 16.81 4.69
C ASP A 42 -14.64 15.85 3.83
N GLU A 43 -15.43 14.97 4.45
CA GLU A 43 -16.36 14.09 3.74
C GLU A 43 -17.53 14.90 3.16
N GLY A 44 -18.10 15.83 3.95
CA GLY A 44 -19.16 16.73 3.49
C GLY A 44 -18.75 17.53 2.25
N ASN A 45 -17.54 18.09 2.24
CA ASN A 45 -16.97 18.77 1.08
C ASN A 45 -16.85 17.84 -0.14
N SER A 46 -16.42 16.60 0.08
CA SER A 46 -16.30 15.60 -0.99
C SER A 46 -17.65 15.28 -1.62
N VAL A 47 -18.70 15.12 -0.79
CA VAL A 47 -20.07 14.86 -1.22
C VAL A 47 -20.68 16.07 -1.93
N ALA A 48 -20.49 17.28 -1.37
CA ALA A 48 -20.99 18.52 -1.96
C ALA A 48 -20.37 18.79 -3.33
N LEU A 49 -19.07 18.53 -3.49
CA LEU A 49 -18.36 18.66 -4.76
C LEU A 49 -18.82 17.58 -5.77
N ALA A 50 -18.99 16.33 -5.32
CA ALA A 50 -19.46 15.22 -6.16
C ALA A 50 -20.87 15.45 -6.74
N GLY A 51 -21.71 16.27 -6.10
CA GLY A 51 -23.01 16.66 -6.62
C GLY A 51 -22.98 17.69 -7.77
N ARG A 52 -21.79 18.22 -8.13
CA ARG A 52 -21.63 19.27 -9.16
C ARG A 52 -21.26 18.67 -10.53
N SER A 53 -21.25 19.50 -11.56
CA SER A 53 -20.79 19.09 -12.90
C SER A 53 -19.28 18.79 -12.91
N LEU A 54 -18.81 17.93 -13.82
CA LEU A 54 -17.39 17.58 -13.91
C LEU A 54 -16.48 18.80 -14.04
N ALA A 55 -16.89 19.84 -14.77
CA ALA A 55 -16.11 21.07 -14.90
C ALA A 55 -15.97 21.84 -13.57
N VAL A 56 -17.04 21.89 -12.76
CA VAL A 56 -17.00 22.48 -11.42
C VAL A 56 -16.15 21.63 -10.48
N ILE A 57 -16.19 20.30 -10.61
CA ILE A 57 -15.30 19.40 -9.86
C ILE A 57 -13.84 19.66 -10.23
N THR A 58 -13.50 19.76 -11.52
CA THR A 58 -12.13 20.07 -11.97
C THR A 58 -11.66 21.40 -11.41
N TYR A 59 -12.49 22.43 -11.51
CA TYR A 59 -12.19 23.77 -11.01
C TYR A 59 -12.00 23.74 -9.49
N GLY A 60 -12.95 23.18 -8.74
CA GLY A 60 -12.88 23.06 -7.28
C GLY A 60 -11.64 22.30 -6.81
N ALA A 61 -11.34 21.15 -7.44
CA ALA A 61 -10.14 20.36 -7.14
C ALA A 61 -8.84 21.12 -7.42
N ALA A 62 -8.83 22.10 -8.33
CA ALA A 62 -7.64 22.91 -8.59
C ALA A 62 -7.32 23.89 -7.44
N TYR A 63 -8.34 24.26 -6.67
CA TYR A 63 -8.19 25.08 -5.46
C TYR A 63 -8.14 24.24 -4.18
N ASP A 64 -8.52 22.97 -4.24
CA ASP A 64 -8.31 21.98 -3.19
C ASP A 64 -6.85 21.51 -3.16
N ILE A 65 -6.46 20.98 -2.01
CA ILE A 65 -5.19 20.32 -1.75
C ILE A 65 -5.10 18.92 -2.38
N HIS A 66 -6.08 18.51 -3.19
CA HIS A 66 -6.16 17.16 -3.75
C HIS A 66 -6.59 17.13 -5.24
N PRO A 67 -5.92 16.32 -6.08
CA PRO A 67 -6.31 16.08 -7.46
C PRO A 67 -7.72 15.46 -7.64
N PRO A 68 -8.33 15.57 -8.84
CA PRO A 68 -9.76 15.37 -9.01
C PRO A 68 -10.26 13.92 -9.15
N LEU A 69 -9.39 12.89 -9.25
CA LEU A 69 -9.85 11.54 -9.63
C LEU A 69 -10.90 10.98 -8.67
N TYR A 70 -10.68 11.11 -7.36
CA TYR A 70 -11.62 10.60 -6.38
C TYR A 70 -12.98 11.28 -6.48
N TYR A 71 -13.01 12.60 -6.69
CA TYR A 71 -14.25 13.36 -6.84
C TYR A 71 -15.01 12.95 -8.11
N TYR A 72 -14.32 12.64 -9.20
CA TYR A 72 -14.97 12.09 -10.40
C TYR A 72 -15.56 10.71 -10.14
N LEU A 73 -14.83 9.82 -9.47
CA LEU A 73 -15.34 8.50 -9.12
C LEU A 73 -16.56 8.61 -8.18
N LEU A 74 -16.48 9.49 -7.18
CA LEU A 74 -17.58 9.74 -6.26
C LEU A 74 -18.79 10.36 -6.97
N HIS A 75 -18.60 11.27 -7.92
CA HIS A 75 -19.67 11.85 -8.74
C HIS A 75 -20.49 10.77 -9.44
N PHE A 76 -19.82 9.89 -10.21
CA PHE A 76 -20.52 8.80 -10.89
C PHE A 76 -21.11 7.78 -9.90
N TRP A 77 -20.46 7.55 -8.76
CA TRP A 77 -20.98 6.67 -7.72
C TRP A 77 -22.27 7.22 -7.10
N VAL A 78 -22.32 8.52 -6.80
CA VAL A 78 -23.51 9.20 -6.26
C VAL A 78 -24.67 9.16 -7.27
N LEU A 79 -24.39 9.31 -8.56
CA LEU A 79 -25.41 9.18 -9.61
C LEU A 79 -26.06 7.78 -9.64
N LEU A 80 -25.32 6.73 -9.24
CA LEU A 80 -25.79 5.35 -9.27
C LEU A 80 -26.44 4.90 -7.95
N PHE A 81 -25.88 5.32 -6.81
CA PHE A 81 -26.24 4.80 -5.49
C PHE A 81 -26.84 5.85 -4.53
N GLY A 82 -26.89 7.11 -4.95
CA GLY A 82 -27.33 8.24 -4.13
C GLY A 82 -26.21 8.83 -3.26
N ASN A 83 -26.57 9.84 -2.46
CA ASN A 83 -25.64 10.62 -1.64
C ASN A 83 -25.73 10.31 -0.13
N SER A 84 -26.40 9.23 0.27
CA SER A 84 -26.46 8.82 1.68
C SER A 84 -25.07 8.45 2.20
N GLU A 85 -24.87 8.52 3.52
CA GLU A 85 -23.58 8.21 4.15
C GLU A 85 -23.08 6.81 3.79
N LEU A 86 -24.00 5.83 3.80
CA LEU A 86 -23.73 4.46 3.37
C LEU A 86 -23.27 4.42 1.91
N ALA A 87 -23.97 5.12 1.02
CA ALA A 87 -23.67 5.12 -0.41
C ALA A 87 -22.29 5.74 -0.69
N VAL A 88 -22.01 6.93 -0.16
CA VAL A 88 -20.76 7.65 -0.45
C VAL A 88 -19.53 6.94 0.13
N ARG A 89 -19.64 6.37 1.34
CA ARG A 89 -18.55 5.59 1.95
C ARG A 89 -18.38 4.20 1.33
N SER A 90 -19.43 3.62 0.73
CA SER A 90 -19.34 2.29 0.10
C SER A 90 -18.34 2.25 -1.06
N LEU A 91 -18.12 3.37 -1.77
CA LEU A 91 -17.07 3.48 -2.79
C LEU A 91 -15.69 3.16 -2.19
N SER A 92 -15.35 3.84 -1.10
CA SER A 92 -14.09 3.64 -0.38
C SER A 92 -14.00 2.25 0.27
N ALA A 93 -15.13 1.71 0.76
CA ALA A 93 -15.18 0.36 1.32
C ALA A 93 -14.83 -0.70 0.26
N VAL A 94 -15.40 -0.59 -0.94
CA VAL A 94 -15.11 -1.49 -2.07
C VAL A 94 -13.65 -1.38 -2.50
N ILE A 95 -13.11 -0.17 -2.58
CA ILE A 95 -11.69 0.07 -2.88
C ILE A 95 -10.78 -0.54 -1.81
N GLY A 96 -11.17 -0.45 -0.54
CA GLY A 96 -10.48 -1.10 0.57
C GLY A 96 -10.46 -2.62 0.46
N ILE A 97 -11.54 -3.25 -0.02
CA ILE A 97 -11.58 -4.70 -0.29
C ILE A 97 -10.66 -5.06 -1.47
N LEU A 98 -10.65 -4.24 -2.53
CA LEU A 98 -9.71 -4.39 -3.63
C LEU A 98 -8.26 -4.34 -3.14
N LEU A 99 -7.92 -3.41 -2.23
CA LEU A 99 -6.58 -3.30 -1.67
C LEU A 99 -6.13 -4.57 -0.92
N VAL A 100 -7.05 -5.25 -0.22
CA VAL A 100 -6.77 -6.55 0.43
C VAL A 100 -6.39 -7.60 -0.62
N GLY A 101 -7.14 -7.67 -1.72
CA GLY A 101 -6.83 -8.55 -2.85
C GLY A 101 -5.48 -8.22 -3.50
N LEU A 102 -5.16 -6.94 -3.69
CA LEU A 102 -3.86 -6.51 -4.23
C LEU A 102 -2.70 -6.87 -3.29
N THR A 103 -2.89 -6.75 -1.97
CA THR A 103 -1.91 -7.16 -0.96
C THR A 103 -1.61 -8.66 -1.06
N PHE A 104 -2.64 -9.51 -1.25
CA PHE A 104 -2.45 -10.94 -1.52
C PHE A 104 -1.60 -11.17 -2.77
N LEU A 105 -1.99 -10.52 -3.88
CA LEU A 105 -1.32 -10.71 -5.17
C LEU A 105 0.14 -10.28 -5.11
N LEU A 106 0.45 -9.19 -4.42
CA LEU A 106 1.81 -8.70 -4.20
C LEU A 106 2.62 -9.65 -3.32
N GLY A 107 2.09 -10.08 -2.18
CA GLY A 107 2.81 -10.98 -1.27
C GLY A 107 3.06 -12.34 -1.89
N ARG A 108 2.08 -12.87 -2.62
CA ARG A 108 2.21 -14.09 -3.40
C ARG A 108 3.31 -14.00 -4.46
N ARG A 109 3.42 -12.83 -5.10
CA ARG A 109 4.35 -12.60 -6.20
C ARG A 109 5.77 -12.32 -5.71
N LEU A 110 5.91 -11.47 -4.69
CA LEU A 110 7.23 -11.11 -4.15
C LEU A 110 7.86 -12.26 -3.36
N PHE A 111 7.05 -13.05 -2.69
CA PHE A 111 7.51 -14.10 -1.79
C PHE A 111 6.85 -15.44 -2.15
N ASP A 112 5.69 -15.74 -1.58
CA ASP A 112 4.98 -17.00 -1.81
C ASP A 112 3.49 -16.88 -1.42
N PRO A 113 2.63 -17.85 -1.81
CA PRO A 113 1.19 -17.77 -1.57
C PRO A 113 0.78 -17.63 -0.11
N TRP A 114 1.55 -18.15 0.85
CA TRP A 114 1.24 -18.06 2.27
C TRP A 114 1.55 -16.67 2.81
N VAL A 115 2.66 -16.07 2.40
CA VAL A 115 2.96 -14.67 2.72
C VAL A 115 1.88 -13.74 2.16
N GLY A 116 1.44 -13.99 0.92
CA GLY A 116 0.30 -13.29 0.33
C GLY A 116 -0.98 -13.43 1.17
N LEU A 117 -1.32 -14.66 1.58
CA LEU A 117 -2.54 -14.92 2.35
C LEU A 117 -2.51 -14.27 3.74
N VAL A 118 -1.40 -14.39 4.47
CA VAL A 118 -1.23 -13.78 5.79
C VAL A 118 -1.23 -12.25 5.68
N ALA A 119 -0.53 -11.67 4.71
CA ALA A 119 -0.52 -10.22 4.51
C ALA A 119 -1.91 -9.67 4.15
N ALA A 120 -2.67 -10.40 3.32
CA ALA A 120 -4.05 -10.04 3.01
C ALA A 120 -4.97 -10.14 4.23
N PHE A 121 -4.79 -11.16 5.07
CA PHE A 121 -5.53 -11.26 6.33
C PHE A 121 -5.22 -10.08 7.27
N LEU A 122 -3.94 -9.72 7.43
CA LEU A 122 -3.53 -8.53 8.19
C LEU A 122 -4.13 -7.24 7.60
N SER A 123 -4.16 -7.12 6.27
CA SER A 123 -4.80 -6.00 5.55
C SER A 123 -6.32 -5.96 5.77
N ALA A 124 -6.97 -7.12 5.86
CA ALA A 124 -8.41 -7.23 6.07
C ALA A 124 -8.82 -6.71 7.45
N ILE A 125 -8.03 -7.01 8.48
CA ILE A 125 -8.29 -6.65 9.88
C ILE A 125 -7.56 -5.38 10.35
N SER A 126 -6.75 -4.75 9.50
CA SER A 126 -5.96 -3.57 9.88
C SER A 126 -6.87 -2.42 10.29
N PRO A 127 -6.80 -1.94 11.55
CA PRO A 127 -7.65 -0.84 11.98
C PRO A 127 -7.39 0.45 11.20
N PHE A 128 -6.14 0.69 10.79
CA PHE A 128 -5.76 1.80 9.92
C PHE A 128 -6.45 1.73 8.55
N GLN A 129 -6.40 0.58 7.87
CA GLN A 129 -7.06 0.45 6.58
C GLN A 129 -8.58 0.46 6.67
N ILE A 130 -9.17 -0.13 7.73
CA ILE A 130 -10.61 -0.14 7.94
C ILE A 130 -11.11 1.29 8.13
N TYR A 131 -10.48 2.08 9.02
CA TYR A 131 -10.85 3.48 9.27
C TYR A 131 -10.94 4.29 7.97
N TYR A 132 -9.90 4.25 7.13
CA TYR A 132 -9.87 4.99 5.87
C TYR A 132 -10.64 4.31 4.72
N SER A 133 -11.07 3.06 4.89
CA SER A 133 -12.06 2.44 3.99
C SER A 133 -13.48 2.93 4.31
N GLN A 134 -13.72 3.45 5.52
CA GLN A 134 -15.00 4.02 5.98
C GLN A 134 -15.02 5.56 5.94
N GLU A 135 -14.22 6.14 5.04
CA GLU A 135 -14.26 7.56 4.73
C GLU A 135 -14.58 7.78 3.26
N ALA A 136 -15.48 8.71 2.97
CA ALA A 136 -15.73 9.24 1.63
C ALA A 136 -14.57 10.15 1.18
N ARG A 137 -13.34 9.61 1.23
CA ARG A 137 -12.07 10.26 0.89
C ARG A 137 -11.17 9.32 0.07
N MET A 138 -10.25 9.93 -0.65
CA MET A 138 -9.27 9.35 -1.58
C MET A 138 -8.13 8.54 -0.97
N TYR A 139 -7.96 8.51 0.35
CA TYR A 139 -6.78 7.90 0.98
C TYR A 139 -6.65 6.41 0.64
N ILE A 140 -7.76 5.66 0.76
CA ILE A 140 -7.75 4.22 0.44
C ILE A 140 -7.59 3.97 -1.06
N LEU A 141 -8.11 4.88 -1.91
CA LEU A 141 -7.88 4.85 -3.36
C LEU A 141 -6.40 5.05 -3.70
N LEU A 142 -5.74 6.00 -3.06
CA LEU A 142 -4.31 6.23 -3.23
C LEU A 142 -3.50 4.99 -2.85
N ALA A 143 -3.83 4.35 -1.73
CA ALA A 143 -3.17 3.11 -1.31
C ALA A 143 -3.41 1.95 -2.31
N ALA A 144 -4.64 1.79 -2.80
CA ALA A 144 -4.99 0.78 -3.80
C ALA A 144 -4.27 1.00 -5.14
N LEU A 145 -4.26 2.24 -5.65
CA LEU A 145 -3.57 2.58 -6.89
C LEU A 145 -2.04 2.50 -6.73
N SER A 146 -1.49 2.80 -5.54
CA SER A 146 -0.07 2.57 -5.24
C SER A 146 0.28 1.09 -5.30
N ALA A 147 -0.51 0.22 -4.66
CA ALA A 147 -0.33 -1.22 -4.73
C ALA A 147 -0.48 -1.76 -6.16
N LEU A 148 -1.43 -1.21 -6.93
CA LEU A 148 -1.67 -1.59 -8.33
C LEU A 148 -0.51 -1.14 -9.24
N SER A 149 0.02 0.06 -9.06
CA SER A 149 1.21 0.58 -9.75
C SER A 149 2.42 -0.32 -9.50
N ILE A 150 2.70 -0.64 -8.24
CA ILE A 150 3.79 -1.57 -7.84
C ILE A 150 3.57 -2.96 -8.43
N TYR A 151 2.33 -3.46 -8.45
CA TYR A 151 2.02 -4.76 -9.05
C TYR A 151 2.35 -4.77 -10.55
N PHE A 152 1.89 -3.77 -11.32
CA PHE A 152 2.16 -3.70 -12.76
C PHE A 152 3.63 -3.38 -13.07
N PHE A 153 4.29 -2.60 -12.22
CA PHE A 153 5.74 -2.38 -12.27
C PHE A 153 6.51 -3.70 -12.17
N LEU A 154 6.17 -4.56 -11.20
CA LEU A 154 6.78 -5.88 -11.07
C LEU A 154 6.50 -6.76 -12.29
N ARG A 155 5.26 -6.76 -12.82
CA ARG A 155 4.92 -7.47 -14.06
C ARG A 155 5.74 -7.00 -15.26
N PHE A 156 5.94 -5.69 -15.37
CA PHE A 156 6.73 -5.09 -16.42
C PHE A 156 8.19 -5.55 -16.34
N ILE A 157 8.83 -5.42 -15.17
CA ILE A 157 10.21 -5.89 -14.95
C ILE A 157 10.34 -7.38 -15.26
N GLU A 158 9.40 -8.21 -14.79
CA GLU A 158 9.43 -9.66 -15.04
C GLU A 158 9.42 -10.00 -16.52
N VAL A 159 8.51 -9.39 -17.29
CA VAL A 159 8.38 -9.65 -18.73
C VAL A 159 9.59 -9.08 -19.48
N GLU A 160 10.09 -7.93 -19.06
CA GLU A 160 11.30 -7.32 -19.63
C GLU A 160 12.56 -8.15 -19.37
N ALA A 161 12.68 -8.73 -18.17
CA ALA A 161 13.77 -9.60 -17.78
C ALA A 161 13.73 -10.97 -18.47
N ALA A 162 12.52 -11.47 -18.75
CA ALA A 162 12.31 -12.85 -19.11
C ALA A 162 12.95 -13.27 -20.43
N ASP A 163 13.17 -12.36 -21.40
CA ASP A 163 13.80 -12.58 -22.74
C ASP A 163 13.53 -13.95 -23.41
N ASN A 164 12.39 -14.55 -23.08
CA ASN A 164 12.01 -15.91 -23.41
C ASN A 164 10.76 -15.78 -24.25
N GLY A 165 10.70 -16.45 -25.41
CA GLY A 165 9.63 -16.39 -26.41
C GLY A 165 8.20 -16.79 -25.96
N ARG A 166 7.84 -16.62 -24.68
CA ARG A 166 6.47 -16.65 -24.16
C ARG A 166 5.81 -15.28 -24.38
N GLN A 167 4.70 -15.31 -25.12
CA GLN A 167 3.98 -14.20 -25.74
C GLN A 167 3.23 -13.25 -24.76
N GLN A 168 3.78 -12.92 -23.58
CA GLN A 168 3.16 -11.86 -22.77
C GLN A 168 3.58 -10.50 -23.36
N PRO A 169 2.64 -9.66 -23.83
CA PRO A 169 2.99 -8.41 -24.47
C PRO A 169 3.57 -7.42 -23.45
N LEU A 170 4.85 -7.07 -23.59
CA LEU A 170 5.52 -6.06 -22.77
C LEU A 170 4.74 -4.72 -22.76
N SER A 171 4.17 -4.36 -23.92
CA SER A 171 3.36 -3.16 -24.11
C SER A 171 2.09 -3.14 -23.27
N LEU A 172 1.46 -4.29 -23.00
CA LEU A 172 0.29 -4.37 -22.12
C LEU A 172 0.68 -4.01 -20.69
N TRP A 173 1.74 -4.62 -20.16
CA TRP A 173 2.19 -4.36 -18.78
C TRP A 173 2.74 -2.95 -18.61
N ALA A 174 3.44 -2.44 -19.61
CA ALA A 174 3.83 -1.03 -19.68
C ALA A 174 2.62 -0.08 -19.68
N GLY A 175 1.59 -0.36 -20.49
CA GLY A 175 0.38 0.46 -20.55
C GLY A 175 -0.44 0.41 -19.25
N LEU A 176 -0.57 -0.76 -18.63
CA LEU A 176 -1.23 -0.93 -17.34
C LEU A 176 -0.47 -0.22 -16.21
N TYR A 177 0.87 -0.29 -16.21
CA TYR A 177 1.72 0.48 -15.31
C TYR A 177 1.45 1.97 -15.47
N VAL A 178 1.63 2.52 -16.68
CA VAL A 178 1.40 3.95 -16.97
C VAL A 178 0.00 4.38 -16.53
N LEU A 179 -1.03 3.59 -16.85
CA LEU A 179 -2.41 3.90 -16.48
C LEU A 179 -2.59 3.98 -14.96
N ALA A 180 -2.13 2.98 -14.21
CA ALA A 180 -2.25 2.97 -12.75
C ALA A 180 -1.48 4.14 -12.10
N THR A 181 -0.27 4.41 -12.57
CA THR A 181 0.60 5.50 -12.10
C THR A 181 -0.01 6.88 -12.38
N VAL A 182 -0.59 7.08 -13.57
CA VAL A 182 -1.30 8.33 -13.93
C VAL A 182 -2.52 8.52 -13.05
N LEU A 183 -3.35 7.49 -12.87
CA LEU A 183 -4.53 7.56 -11.99
C LEU A 183 -4.11 7.89 -10.54
N ALA A 184 -3.01 7.32 -10.06
CA ALA A 184 -2.50 7.61 -8.73
C ALA A 184 -2.01 9.07 -8.57
N LEU A 185 -1.33 9.62 -9.60
CA LEU A 185 -0.97 11.05 -9.64
C LEU A 185 -2.21 11.96 -9.59
N TYR A 186 -3.28 11.57 -10.29
CA TYR A 186 -4.57 12.24 -10.24
C TYR A 186 -5.39 11.95 -8.98
N THR A 187 -4.83 11.24 -7.99
CA THR A 187 -5.47 10.99 -6.70
C THR A 187 -4.85 11.82 -5.57
N HIS A 188 -3.53 11.92 -5.50
CA HIS A 188 -2.86 12.64 -4.41
C HIS A 188 -1.43 13.06 -4.71
N TYR A 189 -1.03 14.22 -4.20
CA TYR A 189 0.34 14.74 -4.31
C TYR A 189 1.40 13.97 -3.51
N PHE A 190 1.02 12.89 -2.80
CA PHE A 190 1.95 12.01 -2.07
C PHE A 190 2.39 10.80 -2.91
N PHE A 191 1.65 10.48 -3.98
CA PHE A 191 2.02 9.40 -4.87
C PHE A 191 3.44 9.50 -5.47
N PRO A 192 4.00 10.70 -5.76
CA PRO A 192 5.39 10.82 -6.23
C PRO A 192 6.43 10.12 -5.36
N PHE A 193 6.19 9.92 -4.05
CA PHE A 193 7.08 9.12 -3.20
C PHE A 193 7.08 7.63 -3.57
N ILE A 194 5.95 7.09 -4.00
CA ILE A 194 5.85 5.71 -4.51
C ILE A 194 6.55 5.61 -5.86
N LEU A 195 6.35 6.61 -6.74
CA LEU A 195 7.05 6.68 -8.02
C LEU A 195 8.58 6.75 -7.83
N LEU A 196 9.06 7.43 -6.79
CA LEU A 196 10.48 7.44 -6.43
C LEU A 196 10.97 6.03 -6.03
N VAL A 197 10.19 5.28 -5.26
CA VAL A 197 10.53 3.88 -4.91
C VAL A 197 10.65 3.01 -6.17
N GLU A 198 9.70 3.08 -7.10
CA GLU A 198 9.72 2.35 -8.37
C GLU A 198 10.97 2.68 -9.19
N ASN A 199 11.30 3.97 -9.32
CA ASN A 199 12.48 4.42 -10.07
C ASN A 199 13.79 3.95 -9.42
N LEU A 200 13.91 4.05 -8.09
CA LEU A 200 15.10 3.58 -7.36
C LEU A 200 15.28 2.06 -7.55
N VAL A 201 14.21 1.28 -7.40
CA VAL A 201 14.26 -0.17 -7.56
C VAL A 201 14.58 -0.57 -9.00
N TYR A 202 14.03 0.13 -9.99
CA TYR A 202 14.35 -0.12 -11.41
C TYR A 202 15.83 0.13 -11.71
N VAL A 203 16.39 1.25 -11.23
CA VAL A 203 17.82 1.56 -11.41
C VAL A 203 18.71 0.54 -10.71
N LEU A 204 18.37 0.11 -9.50
CA LEU A 204 19.11 -0.92 -8.77
C LEU A 204 19.03 -2.28 -9.47
N TRP A 205 17.87 -2.65 -10.01
CA TRP A 205 17.69 -3.86 -10.80
C TRP A 205 18.53 -3.83 -12.09
N LEU A 206 18.42 -2.75 -12.87
CA LEU A 206 19.21 -2.56 -14.10
C LEU A 206 20.72 -2.61 -13.82
N SER A 207 21.15 -2.02 -12.71
CA SER A 207 22.55 -2.06 -12.26
C SER A 207 22.99 -3.47 -11.88
N ALA A 208 22.11 -4.28 -11.28
CA ALA A 208 22.40 -5.66 -10.93
C ALA A 208 22.52 -6.55 -12.18
N GLU A 209 21.67 -6.35 -13.19
CA GLU A 209 21.78 -7.02 -14.49
C GLU A 209 23.07 -6.64 -15.23
N ALA A 210 23.43 -5.36 -15.16
CA ALA A 210 24.71 -4.87 -15.67
C ALA A 210 25.93 -5.45 -14.92
N ARG A 211 25.77 -6.15 -13.78
CA ARG A 211 26.88 -6.80 -13.03
C ARG A 211 26.88 -8.33 -13.08
N ARG A 212 25.71 -8.98 -13.20
CA ARG A 212 25.54 -10.45 -13.06
C ARG A 212 26.39 -11.30 -14.01
N ASP A 213 26.76 -10.80 -15.19
CA ASP A 213 27.48 -11.61 -16.21
C ASP A 213 28.98 -11.34 -16.34
N GLU A 214 29.54 -10.38 -15.59
CA GLU A 214 31.01 -10.19 -15.51
C GLU A 214 31.69 -11.32 -14.72
N GLY A 215 30.99 -11.90 -13.73
CA GLY A 215 31.50 -12.95 -12.85
C GLY A 215 31.57 -14.36 -13.46
N ARG A 216 30.82 -14.65 -14.54
CA ARG A 216 30.87 -15.95 -15.24
C ARG A 216 32.00 -16.00 -16.27
N GLY A 217 32.35 -14.88 -16.91
CA GLY A 217 33.49 -14.80 -17.83
C GLY A 217 34.86 -14.86 -17.14
N GLY A 218 34.97 -14.31 -15.93
CA GLY A 218 36.23 -14.27 -15.17
C GLY A 218 36.68 -15.63 -14.58
N ARG A 219 35.74 -16.53 -14.26
CA ARG A 219 36.07 -17.84 -13.67
C ARG A 219 36.52 -18.89 -14.68
N SER A 220 36.28 -18.69 -15.98
CA SER A 220 36.84 -19.52 -17.04
C SER A 220 38.23 -19.04 -17.51
N ALA A 221 38.70 -17.88 -17.05
CA ALA A 221 39.95 -17.25 -17.49
C ALA A 221 41.24 -17.91 -16.92
N GLY A 222 41.12 -18.88 -16.02
CA GLY A 222 42.27 -19.49 -15.33
C GLY A 222 42.99 -20.62 -16.08
N ARG A 223 42.45 -21.16 -17.19
CA ARG A 223 43.06 -22.28 -17.93
C ARG A 223 42.73 -22.24 -19.43
N ALA A 224 43.53 -21.55 -20.24
CA ALA A 224 43.81 -21.93 -21.64
C ALA A 224 44.81 -20.95 -22.27
N GLY A 225 46.00 -21.46 -22.60
CA GLY A 225 46.92 -20.78 -23.51
C GLY A 225 46.40 -20.82 -24.95
N THR A 226 46.75 -19.77 -25.71
CA THR A 226 46.87 -19.72 -27.19
C THR A 226 45.66 -19.28 -28.04
N GLU A 227 44.42 -19.19 -27.55
CA GLU A 227 43.27 -18.65 -28.34
C GLU A 227 42.92 -17.17 -28.06
N ARG A 228 43.88 -16.23 -28.12
CA ARG A 228 43.67 -14.84 -27.64
C ARG A 228 42.94 -13.89 -28.60
N ARG A 229 42.94 -14.13 -29.92
CA ARG A 229 42.47 -13.13 -30.90
C ARG A 229 41.00 -13.28 -31.26
N ILE A 230 40.53 -14.51 -31.49
CA ILE A 230 39.12 -14.83 -31.79
C ILE A 230 38.24 -14.54 -30.56
N ARG A 231 38.69 -14.96 -29.37
CA ARG A 231 37.97 -14.69 -28.10
C ARG A 231 37.84 -13.22 -27.77
N ARG A 232 38.79 -12.37 -28.18
CA ARG A 232 38.71 -10.91 -27.95
C ARG A 232 37.61 -10.27 -28.80
N VAL A 233 37.39 -10.74 -30.02
CA VAL A 233 36.34 -10.22 -30.91
C VAL A 233 34.96 -10.64 -30.41
N GLU A 234 34.78 -11.91 -30.03
CA GLU A 234 33.53 -12.41 -29.44
C GLU A 234 33.17 -11.70 -28.12
N LEU A 235 34.17 -11.45 -27.26
CA LEU A 235 33.99 -10.68 -26.02
C LEU A 235 33.54 -9.24 -26.29
N VAL A 236 34.15 -8.55 -27.27
CA VAL A 236 33.77 -7.18 -27.63
C VAL A 236 32.37 -7.14 -28.25
N GLU A 237 32.01 -8.13 -29.08
CA GLU A 237 30.69 -8.20 -29.71
C GLU A 237 29.58 -8.49 -28.68
N THR A 238 29.82 -9.38 -27.73
CA THR A 238 28.90 -9.64 -26.62
C THR A 238 28.78 -8.44 -25.67
N GLU A 239 29.88 -7.74 -25.37
CA GLU A 239 29.85 -6.52 -24.56
C GLU A 239 29.08 -5.37 -25.26
N THR A 240 29.22 -5.25 -26.58
CA THR A 240 28.51 -4.23 -27.38
C THR A 240 27.01 -4.51 -27.43
N LYS A 241 26.60 -5.76 -27.71
CA LYS A 241 25.19 -6.19 -27.66
C LYS A 241 24.60 -5.96 -26.26
N ARG A 242 25.37 -6.22 -25.21
CA ARG A 242 24.98 -6.03 -23.80
C ARG A 242 24.75 -4.56 -23.44
N ARG A 243 25.68 -3.67 -23.79
CA ARG A 243 25.51 -2.22 -23.58
C ARG A 243 24.28 -1.70 -24.32
N GLY A 244 24.04 -2.20 -25.53
CA GLY A 244 22.82 -1.91 -26.29
C GLY A 244 21.54 -2.34 -25.58
N LEU A 245 21.51 -3.52 -24.95
CA LEU A 245 20.34 -4.02 -24.22
C LEU A 245 20.05 -3.22 -22.95
N VAL A 246 21.07 -2.96 -22.12
CA VAL A 246 20.92 -2.16 -20.89
C VAL A 246 20.48 -0.73 -21.24
N LEU A 247 21.09 -0.12 -22.26
CA LEU A 247 20.68 1.20 -22.76
C LEU A 247 19.24 1.17 -23.29
N GLY A 248 18.85 0.13 -24.03
CA GLY A 248 17.49 -0.05 -24.53
C GLY A 248 16.45 -0.12 -23.41
N ARG A 249 16.74 -0.86 -22.32
CA ARG A 249 15.89 -0.91 -21.11
C ARG A 249 15.84 0.44 -20.40
N ALA A 250 16.97 1.14 -20.28
CA ALA A 250 17.01 2.48 -19.68
C ALA A 250 16.17 3.50 -20.48
N LEU A 251 16.31 3.51 -21.81
CA LEU A 251 15.54 4.39 -22.70
C LEU A 251 14.04 4.07 -22.66
N ARG A 252 13.69 2.78 -22.60
CA ARG A 252 12.30 2.35 -22.45
C ARG A 252 11.71 2.84 -21.14
N TRP A 253 12.43 2.68 -20.02
CA TRP A 253 11.99 3.18 -18.72
C TRP A 253 11.81 4.70 -18.73
N ALA A 254 12.77 5.44 -19.29
CA ALA A 254 12.65 6.88 -19.45
C ALA A 254 11.41 7.27 -20.27
N ALA A 255 11.13 6.54 -21.36
CA ALA A 255 9.92 6.74 -22.17
C ALA A 255 8.63 6.45 -21.37
N LEU A 256 8.61 5.45 -20.49
CA LEU A 256 7.46 5.20 -19.60
C LEU A 256 7.27 6.32 -18.59
N GLN A 257 8.35 6.84 -17.99
CA GLN A 257 8.25 7.98 -17.07
C GLN A 257 7.73 9.23 -17.79
N LEU A 258 8.14 9.47 -19.04
CA LEU A 258 7.56 10.52 -19.87
C LEU A 258 6.06 10.27 -20.14
N ALA A 259 5.67 9.03 -20.47
CA ALA A 259 4.27 8.66 -20.69
C ALA A 259 3.39 8.82 -19.43
N VAL A 260 3.99 8.76 -18.23
CA VAL A 260 3.31 9.05 -16.95
C VAL A 260 3.16 10.56 -16.72
N VAL A 261 4.23 11.34 -16.96
CA VAL A 261 4.24 12.77 -16.68
C VAL A 261 3.42 13.56 -17.70
N LEU A 262 3.47 13.17 -18.99
CA LEU A 262 2.79 13.89 -20.09
C LEU A 262 1.29 14.11 -19.84
N PRO A 263 0.48 13.09 -19.46
CA PRO A 263 -0.92 13.29 -19.11
C PRO A 263 -1.13 14.22 -17.91
N PHE A 264 -0.20 14.26 -16.96
CA PHE A 264 -0.30 15.08 -15.75
C PHE A 264 0.19 16.53 -15.95
N LEU A 265 0.87 16.83 -17.06
CA LEU A 265 1.40 18.17 -17.35
C LEU A 265 0.38 19.30 -17.21
N PRO A 266 -0.88 19.17 -17.67
CA PRO A 266 -1.87 20.24 -17.49
C PRO A 266 -2.18 20.54 -16.02
N TRP A 267 -2.01 19.58 -15.12
CA TRP A 267 -2.23 19.73 -13.68
C TRP A 267 -0.97 20.15 -12.91
N LEU A 268 0.21 20.00 -13.52
CA LEU A 268 1.50 20.25 -12.85
C LEU A 268 1.62 21.68 -12.25
N PRO A 269 1.16 22.78 -12.90
CA PRO A 269 1.19 24.10 -12.29
C PRO A 269 0.35 24.21 -11.02
N THR A 270 -0.81 23.55 -11.00
CA THR A 270 -1.68 23.45 -9.83
C THR A 270 -1.01 22.66 -8.71
N ALA A 271 -0.45 21.50 -9.04
CA ALA A 271 0.29 20.68 -8.08
C ALA A 271 1.47 21.44 -7.45
N TYR A 272 2.25 22.14 -8.27
CA TYR A 272 3.36 22.96 -7.80
C TYR A 272 2.89 24.06 -6.84
N ARG A 273 1.81 24.77 -7.19
CA ARG A 273 1.22 25.78 -6.30
C ARG A 273 0.80 25.16 -4.98
N GLN A 274 0.00 24.10 -4.99
CA GLN A 274 -0.52 23.47 -3.78
C GLN A 274 0.60 22.96 -2.87
N VAL A 275 1.65 22.36 -3.41
CA VAL A 275 2.80 21.88 -2.62
C VAL A 275 3.65 23.02 -2.04
N THR A 276 3.75 24.17 -2.73
CA THR A 276 4.60 25.30 -2.29
C THR A 276 3.88 26.34 -1.43
N THR A 277 2.56 26.48 -1.55
CA THR A 277 1.78 27.47 -0.80
C THR A 277 1.06 26.89 0.42
N TRP A 278 1.14 25.58 0.64
CA TRP A 278 0.46 24.96 1.77
C TRP A 278 1.00 25.54 3.09
N PRO A 279 0.16 26.17 3.92
CA PRO A 279 0.61 26.75 5.18
C PRO A 279 1.21 25.68 6.07
N THR A 280 2.47 25.88 6.52
CA THR A 280 3.16 25.07 7.53
C THR A 280 3.17 25.80 8.87
N PRO A 281 2.21 25.53 9.79
CA PRO A 281 2.36 25.96 11.17
C PRO A 281 3.62 25.31 11.75
N HIS A 282 4.46 26.11 12.41
CA HIS A 282 5.65 25.61 13.09
C HIS A 282 5.27 24.90 14.39
N GLN A 283 4.87 23.63 14.32
CA GLN A 283 4.88 22.74 15.49
C GLN A 283 6.13 21.86 15.44
N ALA A 284 6.98 21.99 16.45
CA ALA A 284 8.16 21.14 16.60
C ALA A 284 7.75 19.81 17.23
N TYR A 285 7.92 18.73 16.49
CA TYR A 285 7.69 17.37 16.97
C TYR A 285 9.01 16.69 17.34
N TRP A 286 9.00 15.94 18.44
CA TRP A 286 10.13 15.09 18.81
C TRP A 286 10.13 13.83 17.95
N LEU A 287 11.24 13.58 17.23
CA LEU A 287 11.33 12.52 16.24
C LEU A 287 10.92 11.13 16.77
N LEU A 288 11.44 10.72 17.93
CA LEU A 288 11.22 9.36 18.45
C LEU A 288 9.77 9.10 18.88
N PRO A 289 9.12 9.94 19.71
CA PRO A 289 7.69 9.80 20.01
C PRO A 289 6.82 9.76 18.76
N THR A 290 7.12 10.62 17.78
CA THR A 290 6.35 10.69 16.54
C THR A 290 6.54 9.45 15.66
N LEU A 291 7.76 8.92 15.56
CA LEU A 291 7.99 7.64 14.88
C LEU A 291 7.28 6.48 15.59
N ALA A 292 7.22 6.49 16.92
CA ALA A 292 6.46 5.50 17.68
C ALA A 292 4.96 5.60 17.41
N GLU A 293 4.42 6.82 17.26
CA GLU A 293 3.02 7.05 16.89
C GLU A 293 2.71 6.56 15.47
N VAL A 294 3.57 6.87 14.49
CA VAL A 294 3.46 6.36 13.12
C VAL A 294 3.55 4.83 13.09
N TYR A 295 4.44 4.24 13.89
CA TYR A 295 4.56 2.80 14.00
C TYR A 295 3.31 2.15 14.63
N ARG A 296 2.78 2.74 15.72
CA ARG A 296 1.51 2.34 16.32
C ARG A 296 0.37 2.44 15.33
N LEU A 297 0.30 3.50 14.54
CA LEU A 297 -0.70 3.68 13.50
C LEU A 297 -0.73 2.51 12.51
N PHE A 298 0.43 2.08 12.01
CA PHE A 298 0.50 0.93 11.11
C PHE A 298 0.08 -0.39 11.78
N CYS A 299 0.45 -0.58 13.05
CA CYS A 299 0.14 -1.80 13.80
C CYS A 299 -1.35 -1.87 14.18
N LEU A 300 -1.89 -0.78 14.72
CA LEU A 300 -3.14 -0.78 15.49
C LEU A 300 -4.08 0.38 15.12
N GLY A 301 -3.80 1.21 14.12
CA GLY A 301 -4.70 2.30 13.69
C GLY A 301 -4.75 3.49 14.64
N LEU A 302 -5.85 4.24 14.67
CA LEU A 302 -5.95 5.51 15.41
C LEU A 302 -6.52 5.37 16.83
N SER A 303 -7.26 4.31 17.11
CA SER A 303 -8.15 4.23 18.27
C SER A 303 -7.56 3.53 19.50
N VAL A 304 -6.26 3.70 19.73
CA VAL A 304 -5.54 3.19 20.92
C VAL A 304 -4.36 4.09 21.24
N GLU A 305 -3.95 4.17 22.50
CA GLU A 305 -2.77 4.95 22.89
C GLU A 305 -1.46 4.18 22.76
N THR A 306 -0.36 4.89 22.50
CA THR A 306 0.99 4.29 22.37
C THR A 306 1.49 3.73 23.70
N SER A 307 1.21 4.43 24.80
CA SER A 307 1.58 4.04 26.17
C SER A 307 1.05 2.67 26.57
N GLU A 308 -0.17 2.35 26.14
CA GLU A 308 -0.89 1.11 26.51
C GLU A 308 -0.53 -0.08 25.61
N THR A 309 0.10 0.16 24.47
CA THR A 309 0.27 -0.84 23.40
C THR A 309 1.72 -1.30 23.20
N VAL A 310 2.68 -0.78 23.98
CA VAL A 310 4.13 -1.07 23.84
C VAL A 310 4.46 -2.55 23.70
N GLY A 311 3.84 -3.41 24.52
CA GLY A 311 4.07 -4.86 24.47
C GLY A 311 3.73 -5.47 23.10
N VAL A 312 2.62 -5.07 22.50
CA VAL A 312 2.18 -5.56 21.18
C VAL A 312 3.03 -4.96 20.07
N LEU A 313 3.45 -3.70 20.19
CA LEU A 313 4.36 -3.05 19.25
C LEU A 313 5.71 -3.80 19.15
N ILE A 314 6.21 -4.33 20.26
CA ILE A 314 7.41 -5.19 20.28
C ILE A 314 7.16 -6.51 19.53
N ILE A 315 5.96 -7.10 19.62
CA ILE A 315 5.61 -8.33 18.89
C ILE A 315 5.62 -8.07 17.37
N PHE A 316 5.03 -6.96 16.91
CA PHE A 316 5.11 -6.57 15.50
C PHE A 316 6.57 -6.36 15.05
N ALA A 317 7.42 -5.77 15.90
CA ALA A 317 8.83 -5.51 15.58
C ALA A 317 9.60 -6.82 15.46
N PHE A 318 9.31 -7.78 16.34
CA PHE A 318 9.83 -9.14 16.26
C PHE A 318 9.47 -9.80 14.92
N PHE A 319 8.20 -9.73 14.49
CA PHE A 319 7.81 -10.30 13.19
C PHE A 319 8.50 -9.61 12.02
N ILE A 320 8.58 -8.28 12.00
CA ILE A 320 9.30 -7.54 10.95
C ILE A 320 10.77 -8.00 10.90
N LEU A 321 11.43 -8.12 12.06
CA LEU A 321 12.80 -8.60 12.14
C LEU A 321 12.94 -10.06 11.66
N ALA A 322 12.03 -10.95 12.05
CA ALA A 322 12.02 -12.34 11.59
C ALA A 322 11.78 -12.46 10.07
N GLY A 323 11.06 -11.50 9.48
CA GLY A 323 10.83 -11.39 8.04
C GLY A 323 12.05 -10.92 7.25
N SER A 324 13.03 -10.29 7.91
CA SER A 324 14.21 -9.72 7.28
C SER A 324 15.26 -10.75 6.82
N PHE A 325 15.05 -12.03 7.13
CA PHE A 325 15.93 -13.12 6.73
C PHE A 325 15.26 -13.96 5.64
N PRO A 326 15.97 -14.28 4.53
CA PRO A 326 15.47 -15.25 3.57
C PRO A 326 15.40 -16.63 4.22
N THR A 327 14.22 -17.24 4.37
CA THR A 327 14.14 -18.64 4.82
C THR A 327 14.54 -19.59 3.69
N VAL A 328 15.15 -20.71 4.04
CA VAL A 328 15.78 -21.70 3.14
C VAL A 328 14.81 -22.25 2.07
N ASP A 329 13.51 -22.28 2.36
CA ASP A 329 12.45 -22.77 1.46
C ASP A 329 11.78 -21.69 0.58
N VAL A 330 12.26 -20.44 0.59
CA VAL A 330 11.74 -19.40 -0.35
C VAL A 330 12.26 -19.67 -1.76
N GLY A 331 11.63 -20.66 -2.41
CA GLY A 331 11.43 -20.75 -3.85
C GLY A 331 12.68 -20.69 -4.72
N GLN A 332 13.47 -21.78 -4.74
CA GLN A 332 14.33 -22.09 -5.89
C GLN A 332 13.53 -22.36 -7.17
N ASP A 333 12.19 -22.52 -7.08
CA ASP A 333 11.31 -22.86 -8.20
C ASP A 333 10.38 -21.72 -8.68
N ASP A 334 10.46 -20.51 -8.10
CA ASP A 334 9.63 -19.39 -8.57
C ASP A 334 10.31 -18.65 -9.74
N ILE A 335 9.59 -18.45 -10.83
CA ILE A 335 10.05 -17.77 -12.05
C ILE A 335 10.66 -16.40 -11.69
N LEU A 336 10.10 -15.73 -10.70
CA LEU A 336 10.55 -14.42 -10.21
C LEU A 336 11.91 -14.42 -9.52
N SER A 337 12.26 -15.47 -8.78
CA SER A 337 13.54 -15.54 -8.07
C SER A 337 14.73 -15.62 -9.03
N HIS A 338 14.48 -16.09 -10.26
CA HIS A 338 15.44 -16.08 -11.35
C HIS A 338 15.81 -14.65 -11.79
N TYR A 339 14.80 -13.79 -11.95
CA TYR A 339 14.97 -12.45 -12.53
C TYR A 339 15.23 -11.37 -11.48
N ILE A 340 14.56 -11.43 -10.33
CA ILE A 340 14.66 -10.42 -9.27
C ILE A 340 15.23 -11.06 -8.00
N PRO A 341 16.50 -10.80 -7.64
CA PRO A 341 17.09 -11.34 -6.42
C PRO A 341 16.29 -10.94 -5.18
N TRP A 342 16.30 -11.81 -4.17
CA TRP A 342 15.57 -11.61 -2.91
C TRP A 342 15.83 -10.23 -2.28
N LEU A 343 17.08 -9.76 -2.31
CA LEU A 343 17.45 -8.46 -1.75
C LEU A 343 16.69 -7.29 -2.42
N LEU A 344 16.45 -7.37 -3.73
CA LEU A 344 15.67 -6.33 -4.44
C LEU A 344 14.17 -6.46 -4.14
N ARG A 345 13.65 -7.68 -4.00
CA ARG A 345 12.24 -7.91 -3.64
C ARG A 345 11.94 -7.42 -2.22
N TYR A 346 12.76 -7.82 -1.25
CA TYR A 346 12.64 -7.34 0.13
C TYR A 346 12.94 -5.85 0.24
N GLY A 347 13.99 -5.38 -0.45
CA GLY A 347 14.35 -3.95 -0.52
C GLY A 347 13.23 -3.08 -1.07
N LEU A 348 12.51 -3.53 -2.11
CA LEU A 348 11.31 -2.85 -2.61
C LEU A 348 10.25 -2.67 -1.52
N VAL A 349 9.93 -3.73 -0.77
CA VAL A 349 8.92 -3.67 0.29
C VAL A 349 9.36 -2.73 1.43
N VAL A 350 10.63 -2.80 1.83
CA VAL A 350 11.18 -1.90 2.87
C VAL A 350 11.18 -0.45 2.40
N LEU A 351 11.66 -0.17 1.18
CA LEU A 351 11.66 1.18 0.61
C LEU A 351 10.23 1.71 0.47
N TRP A 352 9.29 0.89 0.02
CA TRP A 352 7.88 1.26 -0.09
C TRP A 352 7.26 1.57 1.27
N ALA A 353 7.55 0.80 2.31
CA ALA A 353 7.05 1.08 3.66
C ALA A 353 7.68 2.36 4.25
N ALA A 354 9.00 2.52 4.13
CA ALA A 354 9.76 3.52 4.86
C ALA A 354 9.87 4.87 4.15
N LEU A 355 9.97 4.90 2.82
CA LEU A 355 10.28 6.13 2.08
C LEU A 355 9.18 7.20 2.19
N PRO A 356 7.87 6.90 2.04
CA PRO A 356 6.82 7.90 2.24
C PRO A 356 6.86 8.53 3.64
N THR A 357 7.10 7.70 4.67
CA THR A 357 7.30 8.15 6.05
C THR A 357 8.55 9.01 6.17
N ALA A 358 9.70 8.57 5.65
CA ALA A 358 10.93 9.35 5.71
C ALA A 358 10.78 10.73 5.03
N MET A 359 10.09 10.79 3.89
CA MET A 359 9.87 12.04 3.15
C MET A 359 8.94 13.00 3.88
N ILE A 360 7.94 12.51 4.63
CA ILE A 360 7.07 13.39 5.42
C ILE A 360 7.87 14.17 6.48
N PHE A 361 8.87 13.53 7.09
CA PHE A 361 9.76 14.18 8.06
C PHE A 361 10.82 15.04 7.39
N ALA A 362 11.46 14.53 6.32
CA ALA A 362 12.51 15.25 5.60
C ALA A 362 12.04 16.58 5.01
N LEU A 363 10.77 16.65 4.61
CA LEU A 363 10.16 17.85 4.05
C LEU A 363 9.45 18.72 5.10
N GLY A 364 9.50 18.36 6.39
CA GLY A 364 8.80 19.09 7.45
C GLY A 364 7.28 19.07 7.30
N LEU A 365 6.74 18.05 6.63
CA LEU A 365 5.32 17.90 6.32
C LEU A 365 4.56 17.13 7.41
N PHE A 366 5.23 16.63 8.44
CA PHE A 366 4.56 15.82 9.47
C PHE A 366 3.52 16.63 10.26
N ARG A 367 2.30 16.08 10.36
CA ARG A 367 1.21 16.48 11.25
C ARG A 367 0.39 15.23 11.58
N GLU A 368 -0.28 15.23 12.72
CA GLU A 368 -1.25 14.18 13.06
C GLU A 368 -2.33 14.05 11.97
N THR A 369 -2.81 15.17 11.42
CA THR A 369 -3.80 15.17 10.33
C THR A 369 -3.26 14.63 9.00
N HIS A 370 -1.94 14.54 8.83
CA HIS A 370 -1.30 14.02 7.62
C HIS A 370 -0.97 12.52 7.72
N LEU A 371 -1.23 11.89 8.87
CA LEU A 371 -1.06 10.44 9.06
C LEU A 371 -1.86 9.63 8.03
N LYS A 372 -3.01 10.13 7.58
CA LYS A 372 -3.82 9.55 6.49
C LYS A 372 -3.06 9.35 5.18
N PHE A 373 -2.08 10.20 4.89
CA PHE A 373 -1.27 10.10 3.67
C PHE A 373 -0.32 8.91 3.70
N LEU A 374 0.05 8.43 4.90
CA LEU A 374 0.90 7.26 5.08
C LEU A 374 0.17 5.94 4.84
N LEU A 375 -1.12 5.96 4.52
CA LEU A 375 -1.88 4.74 4.18
C LEU A 375 -1.28 4.00 2.97
N VAL A 376 -0.58 4.71 2.07
CA VAL A 376 0.19 4.10 0.97
C VAL A 376 1.27 3.12 1.45
N SER A 377 1.74 3.26 2.68
CA SER A 377 2.73 2.38 3.33
C SER A 377 2.10 1.22 4.09
N SER A 378 0.76 1.15 4.23
CA SER A 378 0.13 0.06 4.96
C SER A 378 0.22 -1.31 4.25
N PRO A 379 0.14 -1.42 2.90
CA PRO A 379 0.31 -2.71 2.24
C PRO A 379 1.72 -3.32 2.42
N PRO A 380 2.84 -2.60 2.18
CA PRO A 380 4.17 -3.17 2.40
C PRO A 380 4.45 -3.43 3.88
N PHE A 381 3.88 -2.64 4.80
CA PHE A 381 3.95 -2.95 6.22
C PHE A 381 3.32 -4.31 6.54
N GLY A 382 2.10 -4.57 6.03
CA GLY A 382 1.44 -5.86 6.16
C GLY A 382 2.22 -7.01 5.51
N LEU A 383 2.92 -6.75 4.40
CA LEU A 383 3.82 -7.72 3.77
C LEU A 383 5.03 -8.06 4.65
N LEU A 384 5.67 -7.07 5.29
CA LEU A 384 6.82 -7.30 6.19
C LEU A 384 6.41 -8.14 7.40
N VAL A 385 5.29 -7.79 8.05
CA VAL A 385 4.76 -8.54 9.19
C VAL A 385 4.33 -9.95 8.75
N GLY A 386 3.61 -10.06 7.63
CA GLY A 386 3.15 -11.34 7.10
C GLY A 386 4.30 -12.28 6.73
N LEU A 387 5.35 -11.75 6.10
CA LEU A 387 6.59 -12.50 5.84
C LEU A 387 7.24 -12.97 7.15
N GLY A 388 7.28 -12.09 8.15
CA GLY A 388 7.71 -12.41 9.51
C GLY A 388 6.99 -13.59 10.14
N ILE A 389 5.66 -13.53 10.19
CA ILE A 389 4.81 -14.58 10.76
C ILE A 389 5.04 -15.91 10.04
N VAL A 390 5.06 -15.90 8.70
CA VAL A 390 5.28 -17.11 7.90
C VAL A 390 6.67 -17.69 8.15
N ASN A 391 7.70 -16.85 8.20
CA ASN A 391 9.07 -17.28 8.48
C ASN A 391 9.21 -17.87 9.88
N THR A 392 8.69 -17.20 10.91
CA THR A 392 8.71 -17.72 12.28
C THR A 392 7.96 -19.04 12.39
N TRP A 393 6.81 -19.18 11.71
CA TRP A 393 6.05 -20.42 11.67
C TRP A 393 6.82 -21.57 11.02
N ARG A 394 7.50 -21.31 9.90
CA ARG A 394 8.38 -22.29 9.21
C ARG A 394 9.52 -22.71 10.10
N ILE A 395 10.24 -21.75 10.71
CA ILE A 395 11.35 -22.04 11.63
C ILE A 395 10.88 -22.89 12.83
N ALA A 396 9.73 -22.55 13.42
CA ALA A 396 9.13 -23.33 14.51
C ALA A 396 8.70 -24.74 14.06
N SER A 397 8.34 -24.90 12.78
CA SER A 397 7.91 -26.16 12.19
C SER A 397 9.06 -27.07 11.77
N ASP A 398 10.17 -26.48 11.33
CA ASP A 398 11.33 -27.16 10.75
C ASP A 398 12.51 -27.25 11.73
N TRP A 399 12.25 -27.11 13.04
CA TRP A 399 13.25 -27.19 14.12
C TRP A 399 13.88 -28.59 14.24
N ARG A 400 14.63 -28.97 13.20
CA ARG A 400 15.53 -30.14 13.07
C ARG A 400 16.99 -29.69 13.11
N ALA A 401 17.26 -28.38 13.10
CA ALA A 401 18.60 -27.81 13.11
C ALA A 401 19.12 -27.58 14.54
N GLY A 402 19.78 -28.59 15.10
CA GLY A 402 20.99 -28.37 15.91
C GLY A 402 20.90 -28.35 17.43
N LEU A 403 19.75 -28.16 18.08
CA LEU A 403 19.66 -28.10 19.55
C LEU A 403 18.51 -28.98 20.08
N SER A 404 18.86 -30.21 20.47
CA SER A 404 18.02 -31.23 21.13
C SER A 404 16.92 -31.91 20.28
N ARG A 405 17.01 -33.24 20.19
CA ARG A 405 15.99 -34.16 19.63
C ARG A 405 14.77 -34.32 20.57
N SER A 406 14.38 -33.30 21.32
CA SER A 406 13.21 -33.44 22.20
C SER A 406 11.93 -33.34 21.36
N GLN A 407 11.03 -34.32 21.49
CA GLN A 407 9.71 -34.31 20.84
C GLN A 407 8.80 -33.16 21.32
N PHE A 408 9.24 -32.40 22.34
CA PHE A 408 8.47 -31.33 23.00
C PHE A 408 8.79 -29.91 22.50
N GLY A 409 9.95 -29.67 21.87
CA GLY A 409 10.37 -28.30 21.50
C GLY A 409 9.61 -27.70 20.32
N GLN A 410 9.29 -28.50 19.29
CA GLN A 410 8.56 -28.03 18.11
C GLN A 410 7.10 -27.61 18.40
N PRO A 411 6.29 -28.41 19.14
CA PRO A 411 4.96 -27.98 19.55
C PRO A 411 4.99 -26.70 20.38
N ALA A 412 5.92 -26.58 21.33
CA ALA A 412 6.05 -25.40 22.17
C ALA A 412 6.37 -24.14 21.35
N ALA A 413 7.30 -24.21 20.40
CA ALA A 413 7.64 -23.08 19.52
C ALA A 413 6.44 -22.62 18.68
N ARG A 414 5.65 -23.56 18.13
CA ARG A 414 4.42 -23.22 17.39
C ARG A 414 3.37 -22.57 18.29
N VAL A 415 3.20 -23.06 19.52
CA VAL A 415 2.29 -22.45 20.50
C VAL A 415 2.72 -21.01 20.79
N VAL A 416 4.02 -20.74 20.94
CA VAL A 416 4.51 -19.36 21.12
C VAL A 416 4.15 -18.48 19.92
N VAL A 417 4.36 -18.95 18.68
CA VAL A 417 3.97 -18.19 17.48
C VAL A 417 2.46 -17.91 17.47
N LEU A 418 1.63 -18.91 17.80
CA LEU A 418 0.18 -18.74 17.87
C LEU A 418 -0.23 -17.74 18.95
N LEU A 419 0.41 -17.75 20.11
CA LEU A 419 0.16 -16.78 21.18
C LEU A 419 0.54 -15.36 20.74
N LEU A 420 1.71 -15.19 20.13
CA LEU A 420 2.15 -13.89 19.59
C LEU A 420 1.15 -13.35 18.55
N VAL A 421 0.73 -14.19 17.60
CA VAL A 421 -0.31 -13.84 16.64
C VAL A 421 -1.62 -13.49 17.35
N ALA A 422 -2.07 -14.31 18.31
CA ALA A 422 -3.30 -14.06 19.06
C ALA A 422 -3.28 -12.70 19.79
N PHE A 423 -2.15 -12.31 20.41
CA PHE A 423 -1.99 -10.99 21.02
C PHE A 423 -2.13 -9.86 20.00
N THR A 424 -1.55 -9.98 18.80
CA THR A 424 -1.72 -8.96 17.74
C THR A 424 -3.19 -8.86 17.26
N LEU A 425 -3.91 -9.98 17.21
CA LEU A 425 -5.32 -10.01 16.83
C LEU A 425 -6.21 -9.40 17.90
N LEU A 426 -5.97 -9.72 19.18
CA LEU A 426 -6.71 -9.15 20.31
C LEU A 426 -6.53 -7.63 20.37
N ALA A 427 -5.30 -7.13 20.20
CA ALA A 427 -5.02 -5.70 20.20
C ALA A 427 -5.65 -4.97 19.00
N SER A 428 -5.62 -5.57 17.81
CA SER A 428 -6.30 -5.02 16.63
C SER A 428 -7.82 -5.00 16.83
N GLY A 429 -8.37 -6.06 17.42
CA GLY A 429 -9.77 -6.14 17.81
C GLY A 429 -10.16 -5.07 18.82
N GLN A 430 -9.34 -4.83 19.84
CA GLN A 430 -9.57 -3.76 20.81
C GLN A 430 -9.57 -2.38 20.15
N SER A 431 -8.63 -2.12 19.24
CA SER A 431 -8.62 -0.86 18.49
C SER A 431 -9.88 -0.66 17.66
N LEU A 432 -10.38 -1.71 16.99
CA LEU A 432 -11.64 -1.64 16.26
C LEU A 432 -12.84 -1.45 17.19
N LEU A 433 -12.87 -2.11 18.35
CA LEU A 433 -13.93 -1.91 19.35
C LEU A 433 -13.94 -0.47 19.83
N ASN A 434 -12.79 0.09 20.15
CA ASN A 434 -12.64 1.51 20.51
C ASN A 434 -13.15 2.42 19.38
N TYR A 435 -12.73 2.18 18.13
CA TYR A 435 -13.17 2.96 16.98
C TYR A 435 -14.70 3.02 16.84
N TYR A 436 -15.40 1.91 17.11
CA TYR A 436 -16.86 1.85 16.93
C TYR A 436 -17.67 2.23 18.17
N HIS A 437 -17.11 2.09 19.38
CA HIS A 437 -17.90 2.13 20.61
C HIS A 437 -17.37 3.07 21.68
N ASP A 438 -16.12 3.53 21.58
CA ASP A 438 -15.57 4.48 22.55
C ASP A 438 -15.82 5.92 22.06
N PRO A 439 -16.60 6.73 22.82
CA PRO A 439 -16.89 8.12 22.48
C PRO A 439 -15.64 9.00 22.28
N GLN A 440 -14.50 8.65 22.88
CA GLN A 440 -13.25 9.40 22.71
C GLN A 440 -12.75 9.39 21.26
N TYR A 441 -13.07 8.35 20.49
CA TYR A 441 -12.65 8.21 19.09
C TYR A 441 -13.79 8.44 18.09
N ALA A 442 -14.96 8.88 18.57
CA ALA A 442 -16.09 9.20 17.70
C ALA A 442 -15.82 10.50 16.92
N ARG A 443 -16.27 10.53 15.66
CA ARG A 443 -16.32 11.75 14.84
C ARG A 443 -17.35 12.73 15.41
N ASP A 444 -17.21 13.99 15.03
CA ASP A 444 -18.19 15.05 15.34
C ASP A 444 -19.60 14.65 14.86
N ASP A 445 -20.59 14.77 15.74
CA ASP A 445 -21.96 14.36 15.46
C ASP A 445 -22.79 15.49 14.82
N TYR A 446 -22.50 15.79 13.55
CA TYR A 446 -23.27 16.77 12.77
C TYR A 446 -24.76 16.43 12.65
N ARG A 447 -25.10 15.15 12.58
CA ARG A 447 -26.48 14.67 12.56
C ARG A 447 -27.20 15.01 13.86
N GLY A 448 -26.56 14.77 15.00
CA GLY A 448 -27.07 15.15 16.33
C GLY A 448 -27.20 16.66 16.48
N LEU A 449 -26.18 17.41 16.05
CA LEU A 449 -26.18 18.88 16.06
C LEU A 449 -27.36 19.46 15.27
N ALA A 450 -27.57 19.01 14.03
CA ALA A 450 -28.68 19.46 13.18
C ALA A 450 -30.04 19.17 13.82
N ARG A 451 -30.22 17.98 14.42
CA ARG A 451 -31.44 17.61 15.15
C ARG A 451 -31.67 18.48 16.37
N TYR A 452 -30.62 18.79 17.13
CA TYR A 452 -30.71 19.67 18.30
C TYR A 452 -31.17 21.06 17.88
N ILE A 453 -30.50 21.66 16.89
CA ILE A 453 -30.86 23.00 16.38
C ILE A 453 -32.31 23.02 15.87
N ALA A 454 -32.72 22.03 15.06
CA ALA A 454 -34.08 21.94 14.56
C ALA A 454 -35.14 21.81 15.67
N ALA A 455 -34.76 21.28 16.85
CA ALA A 455 -35.66 21.13 17.98
C ALA A 455 -35.69 22.34 18.92
N THR A 456 -34.64 23.18 18.93
CA THR A 456 -34.49 24.27 19.91
C THR A 456 -34.50 25.67 19.32
N ALA A 457 -34.21 25.84 18.03
CA ALA A 457 -34.11 27.15 17.40
C ALA A 457 -35.48 27.83 17.31
N GLY A 458 -35.54 29.09 17.74
CA GLY A 458 -36.69 29.97 17.55
C GLY A 458 -36.62 30.76 16.23
N PRO A 459 -37.73 31.39 15.82
CA PRO A 459 -37.82 32.13 14.55
C PRO A 459 -36.94 33.40 14.46
N HIS A 460 -36.24 33.76 15.55
CA HIS A 460 -35.35 34.92 15.64
C HIS A 460 -33.90 34.54 15.97
N ASP A 461 -33.59 33.26 16.04
CA ASP A 461 -32.24 32.79 16.29
C ASP A 461 -31.42 32.80 15.00
N ALA A 462 -30.11 33.04 15.12
CA ALA A 462 -29.18 33.00 13.99
C ALA A 462 -28.16 31.87 14.21
N ILE A 463 -27.94 31.07 13.17
CA ILE A 463 -26.93 30.02 13.17
C ILE A 463 -25.65 30.59 12.57
N ILE A 464 -24.56 30.60 13.35
CA ILE A 464 -23.26 31.10 12.90
C ILE A 464 -22.33 29.92 12.70
N LEU A 465 -21.95 29.66 11.43
CA LEU A 465 -20.92 28.70 11.08
C LEU A 465 -19.57 29.43 11.03
N ASN A 466 -18.68 29.15 11.99
CA ASN A 466 -17.42 29.86 12.17
C ASN A 466 -16.19 28.97 11.94
N ALA A 467 -16.19 28.16 10.88
CA ALA A 467 -14.98 27.53 10.37
C ALA A 467 -15.11 27.19 8.86
N PRO A 468 -13.99 27.14 8.10
CA PRO A 468 -14.01 26.75 6.70
C PRO A 468 -14.58 25.33 6.49
N GLY A 469 -15.34 25.13 5.41
CA GLY A 469 -15.88 23.82 5.04
C GLY A 469 -16.99 23.28 5.95
N GLN A 470 -17.55 24.12 6.83
CA GLN A 470 -18.65 23.75 7.71
C GLN A 470 -20.01 23.88 7.03
N GLU A 471 -20.14 24.77 6.06
CA GLU A 471 -21.41 25.05 5.38
C GLU A 471 -21.91 23.82 4.62
N GLU A 472 -21.02 23.18 3.86
CA GLU A 472 -21.34 22.01 3.04
C GLU A 472 -21.84 20.84 3.88
N ILE A 473 -21.15 20.55 4.99
CA ILE A 473 -21.53 19.46 5.88
C ILE A 473 -22.76 19.79 6.72
N PHE A 474 -22.91 21.05 7.15
CA PHE A 474 -24.08 21.49 7.88
C PHE A 474 -25.35 21.39 7.02
N ASN A 475 -25.31 21.93 5.80
CA ASN A 475 -26.42 21.89 4.85
C ASN A 475 -26.77 20.47 4.38
N TYR A 476 -25.84 19.52 4.49
CA TYR A 476 -26.13 18.11 4.24
C TYR A 476 -27.11 17.54 5.29
N TYR A 477 -27.01 17.94 6.56
CA TYR A 477 -27.86 17.42 7.65
C TYR A 477 -29.03 18.33 8.03
N TYR A 478 -28.86 19.64 7.95
CA TYR A 478 -29.85 20.64 8.32
C TYR A 478 -30.50 21.21 7.06
N GLN A 479 -31.82 21.03 6.93
CA GLN A 479 -32.64 21.58 5.84
C GLN A 479 -33.75 22.51 6.36
N GLY A 480 -33.57 23.08 7.56
CA GLY A 480 -34.47 24.10 8.09
C GLY A 480 -34.26 25.46 7.41
N ASP A 481 -35.27 26.32 7.49
CA ASP A 481 -35.24 27.71 7.01
C ASP A 481 -34.29 28.59 7.81
#